data_AF-A0A4Y9XM71-F1
#
_entry.id   AF-A0A4Y9XM71-F1
#
_cell.length_a   1.000
_cell.length_b   1.000
_cell.length_c   1.000
_cell.angle_alpha   90.00
_cell.angle_beta   90.00
_cell.angle_gamma   90.00
#
_symmetry.space_group_name_H-M   'P 1'
#
loop_
_entity.id
_entity.type
_entity.pdbx_description
1 polymer ?
#
loop_
_entity_poly.entity_id
_entity_poly.type
_entity_poly.pdbx_seq_one_letter_code
_entity_poly.pdbx_strand_id
1 'polypeptide(L)'
;MHANPSAERAAEAVHKSEERVAGLLEETRTRWHQGLGSVVRSRAPEPVLAVASEVGHWWTRERVNRRVEMSLPNRRLDALVIGVLCHLVCASLTEDRYGVVQRDIPKILEALLAFLTALEEYQADVNKLHVPLTQEDIQELPVKELAQRERVAMEVARAGEVLGEVSDAVKSGVGQIARTFGDKLAAFKFPPRTAQKLQGFLDYA
;
A
#
# COMPACT_ATOMS: atom_id res chain seq x y z
N MET A 1 28.59 -1.52 -42.47
CA MET A 1 28.51 -2.46 -41.33
C MET A 1 27.73 -3.68 -41.80
N HIS A 2 28.43 -4.75 -42.16
CA HIS A 2 27.79 -5.97 -42.67
C HIS A 2 27.43 -6.87 -41.49
N ALA A 3 26.13 -7.12 -41.29
CA ALA A 3 25.64 -8.11 -40.33
C ALA A 3 26.13 -9.50 -40.76
N ASN A 4 26.74 -10.23 -39.82
CA ASN A 4 27.33 -11.54 -40.08
C ASN A 4 26.23 -12.61 -40.00
N PRO A 5 25.84 -13.26 -41.11
CA PRO A 5 24.68 -14.16 -41.16
C PRO A 5 24.83 -15.43 -40.32
N SER A 6 26.04 -15.72 -39.82
CA SER A 6 26.29 -16.83 -38.88
C SER A 6 25.83 -16.52 -37.45
N ALA A 7 25.88 -15.25 -37.03
CA ALA A 7 25.48 -14.82 -35.69
C ALA A 7 23.96 -14.85 -35.52
N GLU A 8 23.21 -14.45 -36.55
CA GLU A 8 21.74 -14.50 -36.56
C GLU A 8 21.24 -15.95 -36.49
N ARG A 9 21.84 -16.86 -37.26
CA ARG A 9 21.49 -18.29 -37.20
C ARG A 9 21.81 -18.95 -35.86
N ALA A 10 22.89 -18.53 -35.20
CA ALA A 10 23.25 -19.02 -33.87
C ALA A 10 22.25 -18.51 -32.81
N ALA A 11 21.86 -17.23 -32.87
CA ALA A 11 20.85 -16.66 -31.98
C ALA A 11 19.48 -17.34 -32.15
N GLU A 12 19.08 -17.61 -33.39
CA GLU A 12 17.81 -18.27 -33.71
C GLU A 12 17.79 -19.74 -33.22
N ALA A 13 18.93 -20.44 -33.29
CA ALA A 13 19.08 -21.78 -32.75
C ALA A 13 19.01 -21.82 -31.21
N VAL A 14 19.60 -20.82 -30.53
CA VAL A 14 19.52 -20.69 -29.07
C VAL A 14 18.09 -20.40 -28.63
N HIS A 15 17.41 -19.45 -29.27
CA HIS A 15 16.01 -19.11 -28.94
C HIS A 15 15.08 -20.32 -29.10
N LYS A 16 15.26 -21.10 -30.17
CA LYS A 16 14.48 -22.32 -30.41
C LYS A 16 14.79 -23.44 -29.41
N SER A 17 15.99 -23.46 -28.84
CA SER A 17 16.35 -24.39 -27.77
C SER A 17 15.74 -23.98 -26.44
N GLU A 18 15.70 -22.68 -26.13
CA GLU A 18 15.07 -22.12 -24.92
C GLU A 18 13.57 -22.36 -24.93
N GLU A 19 12.89 -22.15 -26.05
CA GLU A 19 11.46 -22.43 -26.20
C GLU A 19 11.13 -23.92 -26.01
N ARG A 20 11.98 -24.82 -26.52
CA ARG A 20 11.80 -26.28 -26.32
C ARG A 20 12.02 -26.69 -24.87
N VAL A 21 13.00 -26.09 -24.20
CA VAL A 21 13.26 -26.35 -22.77
C VAL A 21 12.12 -25.80 -21.92
N ALA A 22 11.59 -24.61 -22.24
CA ALA A 22 10.42 -24.04 -21.57
C ALA A 22 9.19 -24.94 -21.75
N GLY A 23 8.90 -25.40 -22.97
CA GLY A 23 7.79 -26.32 -23.24
C GLY A 23 7.92 -27.66 -22.51
N LEU A 24 9.13 -28.24 -22.45
CA LEU A 24 9.40 -29.47 -21.70
C LEU A 24 9.23 -29.29 -20.19
N LEU A 25 9.62 -28.13 -19.65
CA LEU A 25 9.44 -27.79 -18.25
C LEU A 25 7.96 -27.58 -17.89
N GLU A 26 7.17 -26.98 -18.77
CA GLU A 26 5.73 -26.84 -18.55
C GLU A 26 4.99 -28.18 -18.64
N GLU A 27 5.33 -29.03 -19.61
CA GLU A 27 4.76 -30.38 -19.72
C GLU A 27 5.13 -31.28 -18.53
N THR A 28 6.37 -31.22 -18.05
CA THR A 28 6.80 -32.01 -16.87
C THR A 28 6.16 -31.49 -15.59
N ARG A 29 6.02 -30.18 -15.42
CA ARG A 29 5.35 -29.55 -14.27
C ARG A 29 3.87 -29.91 -14.20
N THR A 30 3.16 -29.86 -15.32
CA THR A 30 1.72 -30.18 -15.38
C THR A 30 1.46 -31.66 -15.10
N ARG A 31 2.29 -32.56 -15.64
CA ARG A 31 2.23 -34.00 -15.33
C ARG A 31 2.52 -34.30 -13.86
N TRP A 32 3.51 -33.61 -13.27
CA TRP A 32 3.81 -33.74 -11.85
C TRP A 32 2.66 -33.26 -10.97
N HIS A 33 2.03 -32.11 -11.29
CA HIS A 33 0.88 -31.61 -10.55
C HIS A 33 -0.35 -32.52 -10.64
N GLN A 34 -0.64 -33.11 -11.81
CA GLN A 34 -1.74 -34.07 -11.96
C GLN A 34 -1.46 -35.41 -11.26
N GLY A 35 -0.22 -35.91 -11.34
CA GLY A 35 0.18 -37.19 -10.73
C GLY A 35 0.21 -37.14 -9.20
N LEU A 36 0.86 -36.12 -8.63
CA LEU A 36 0.91 -35.95 -7.17
C LEU A 36 -0.44 -35.54 -6.59
N GLY A 37 -1.19 -34.69 -7.31
CA GLY A 37 -2.50 -34.21 -6.85
C GLY A 37 -3.53 -35.33 -6.72
N SER A 38 -3.48 -36.35 -7.58
CA SER A 38 -4.41 -37.49 -7.53
C SER A 38 -4.01 -38.53 -6.48
N VAL A 39 -2.71 -38.84 -6.37
CA VAL A 39 -2.19 -39.84 -5.40
C VAL A 39 -2.27 -39.35 -3.96
N VAL A 40 -2.02 -38.06 -3.71
CA VAL A 40 -2.17 -37.48 -2.38
C VAL A 40 -3.64 -37.46 -1.95
N ARG A 41 -4.57 -37.17 -2.88
CA ARG A 41 -6.01 -37.13 -2.58
C ARG A 41 -6.63 -38.52 -2.36
N SER A 42 -6.04 -39.58 -2.92
CA SER A 42 -6.54 -40.95 -2.77
C SER A 42 -5.96 -41.71 -1.56
N ARG A 43 -4.89 -41.20 -0.92
CA ARG A 43 -4.20 -41.89 0.20
C ARG A 43 -4.10 -41.07 1.49
N ALA A 44 -4.37 -39.77 1.45
CA ALA A 44 -4.30 -38.95 2.65
C ALA A 44 -5.60 -39.03 3.48
N PRO A 45 -5.51 -39.17 4.81
CA PRO A 45 -6.66 -39.04 5.70
C PRO A 45 -7.33 -37.66 5.53
N GLU A 46 -8.66 -37.60 5.61
CA GLU A 46 -9.43 -36.35 5.57
C GLU A 46 -8.88 -35.21 6.45
N PRO A 47 -8.42 -35.42 7.70
CA PRO A 47 -7.85 -34.34 8.49
C PRO A 47 -6.56 -33.75 7.89
N VAL A 48 -5.77 -34.56 7.19
CA VAL A 48 -4.52 -34.10 6.54
C VAL A 48 -4.85 -33.26 5.30
N LEU A 49 -5.87 -33.65 4.54
CA LEU A 49 -6.35 -32.87 3.40
C LEU A 49 -6.98 -31.55 3.85
N ALA A 50 -7.73 -31.55 4.95
CA ALA A 50 -8.28 -30.33 5.54
C ALA A 50 -7.17 -29.36 5.96
N VAL A 51 -6.15 -29.84 6.69
CA VAL A 51 -4.99 -29.02 7.09
C VAL A 51 -4.20 -28.55 5.87
N ALA A 52 -3.97 -29.40 4.86
CA ALA A 52 -3.26 -29.01 3.64
C ALA A 52 -4.03 -27.95 2.85
N SER A 53 -5.37 -28.02 2.81
CA SER A 53 -6.21 -27.02 2.17
C SER A 53 -6.22 -25.70 2.94
N GLU A 54 -6.20 -25.74 4.28
CA GLU A 54 -6.16 -24.57 5.15
C GLU A 54 -4.79 -23.88 5.07
N VAL A 55 -3.70 -24.65 5.01
CA VAL A 55 -2.34 -24.16 4.78
C VAL A 55 -2.19 -23.61 3.35
N GLY A 56 -2.75 -24.30 2.35
CA GLY A 56 -2.76 -23.83 0.97
C GLY A 56 -3.46 -22.49 0.85
N HIS A 57 -4.66 -22.37 1.43
CA HIS A 57 -5.42 -21.12 1.49
C HIS A 57 -4.65 -20.03 2.27
N TRP A 58 -4.00 -20.37 3.38
CA TRP A 58 -3.14 -19.43 4.13
C TRP A 58 -1.95 -18.93 3.30
N TRP A 59 -1.38 -19.79 2.45
CA TRP A 59 -0.26 -19.46 1.58
C TRP A 59 -0.68 -18.63 0.37
N THR A 60 -1.85 -18.89 -0.22
CA THR A 60 -2.35 -18.18 -1.40
C THR A 60 -3.17 -16.93 -1.08
N ARG A 61 -3.61 -16.76 0.18
CA ARG A 61 -4.41 -15.59 0.58
C ARG A 61 -3.58 -14.31 0.50
N GLU A 62 -4.10 -13.35 -0.26
CA GLU A 62 -3.54 -12.02 -0.35
C GLU A 62 -3.70 -11.31 1.01
N ARG A 63 -2.59 -11.06 1.71
CA ARG A 63 -2.61 -10.42 3.02
C ARG A 63 -2.79 -8.93 2.83
N VAL A 64 -3.83 -8.37 3.47
CA VAL A 64 -4.17 -6.94 3.39
C VAL A 64 -2.98 -6.08 3.80
N ASN A 65 -2.32 -6.42 4.91
CA ASN A 65 -1.11 -5.73 5.37
C ASN A 65 -0.01 -5.68 4.30
N ARG A 66 0.20 -6.78 3.57
CA ARG A 66 1.25 -6.84 2.54
C ARG A 66 0.90 -5.95 1.34
N ARG A 67 -0.38 -5.86 0.95
CA ARG A 67 -0.80 -4.94 -0.11
C ARG A 67 -0.54 -3.49 0.28
N VAL A 68 -0.86 -3.14 1.53
CA VAL A 68 -0.65 -1.79 2.07
C VAL A 68 0.85 -1.48 2.15
N GLU A 69 1.67 -2.39 2.66
CA GLU A 69 3.13 -2.26 2.67
C GLU A 69 3.72 -2.07 1.26
N MET A 70 3.19 -2.78 0.27
CA MET A 70 3.64 -2.65 -1.13
C MET A 70 3.19 -1.34 -1.79
N SER A 71 2.11 -0.72 -1.30
CA SER A 71 1.66 0.58 -1.81
C SER A 71 2.54 1.74 -1.33
N LEU A 72 3.21 1.57 -0.19
CA LEU A 72 4.11 2.56 0.42
C LEU A 72 5.47 1.93 0.77
N PRO A 73 6.27 1.53 -0.25
CA PRO A 73 7.51 0.80 -0.02
C PRO A 73 8.57 1.63 0.72
N ASN A 74 8.55 2.95 0.54
CA ASN A 74 9.50 3.90 1.12
C ASN A 74 8.87 4.80 2.18
N ARG A 75 7.79 4.36 2.84
CA ARG A 75 6.96 5.19 3.75
C ARG A 75 7.74 6.07 4.73
N ARG A 76 8.84 5.57 5.32
CA ARG A 76 9.67 6.33 6.26
C ARG A 76 10.43 7.46 5.57
N LEU A 77 10.98 7.18 4.39
CA LEU A 77 11.64 8.19 3.57
C LEU A 77 10.63 9.22 3.09
N ASP A 78 9.45 8.78 2.64
CA ASP A 78 8.38 9.66 2.19
C ASP A 78 7.91 10.59 3.33
N ALA A 79 7.71 10.06 4.53
CA ALA A 79 7.38 10.84 5.73
C ALA A 79 8.47 11.88 6.06
N LEU A 80 9.76 11.50 5.95
CA LEU A 80 10.87 12.44 6.15
C LEU A 80 10.91 13.53 5.07
N VAL A 81 10.71 13.17 3.80
CA VAL A 81 10.65 14.13 2.68
C VAL A 81 9.52 15.12 2.88
N ILE A 82 8.33 14.64 3.27
CA ILE A 82 7.18 15.49 3.60
C ILE A 82 7.52 16.46 4.73
N GLY A 83 8.16 15.96 5.80
CA GLY A 83 8.59 16.80 6.93
C GLY A 83 9.57 17.89 6.50
N VAL A 84 10.61 17.54 5.73
CA VAL A 84 11.59 18.50 5.21
C VAL A 84 10.93 19.54 4.30
N LEU A 85 10.07 19.11 3.37
CA LEU A 85 9.32 20.00 2.48
C LEU A 85 8.49 21.01 3.29
N CYS A 86 7.75 20.55 4.30
CA CYS A 86 6.92 21.42 5.13
C CYS A 86 7.78 22.41 5.93
N HIS A 87 8.93 21.99 6.47
CA HIS A 87 9.87 22.88 7.15
C HIS A 87 10.43 23.96 6.20
N LEU A 88 10.80 23.59 4.97
CA LEU A 88 11.26 24.55 3.97
C LEU A 88 10.16 25.56 3.59
N VAL A 89 8.92 25.10 3.47
CA VAL A 89 7.76 25.97 3.25
C VAL A 89 7.57 26.92 4.43
N CYS A 90 7.64 26.45 5.67
CA CYS A 90 7.53 27.31 6.86
C CYS A 90 8.66 28.35 6.91
N ALA A 91 9.91 27.94 6.68
CA ALA A 91 11.07 28.84 6.66
C ALA A 91 10.98 29.89 5.54
N SER A 92 10.29 29.58 4.43
CA SER A 92 10.11 30.51 3.33
C SER A 92 9.43 31.81 3.74
N LEU A 93 8.66 31.84 4.83
CA LEU A 93 8.02 33.07 5.29
C LEU A 93 9.02 34.19 5.60
N THR A 94 10.21 33.84 6.11
CA THR A 94 11.26 34.78 6.51
C THR A 94 12.46 34.75 5.57
N GLU A 95 12.77 33.60 4.99
CA GLU A 95 14.01 33.38 4.25
C GLU A 95 13.85 33.54 2.73
N ASP A 96 12.64 33.36 2.19
CA ASP A 96 12.37 33.43 0.75
C ASP A 96 12.14 34.88 0.29
N ARG A 97 13.24 35.62 0.12
CA ARG A 97 13.22 37.04 -0.30
C ARG A 97 12.49 37.30 -1.61
N TYR A 98 12.46 36.31 -2.50
CA TYR A 98 11.87 36.44 -3.84
C TYR A 98 10.49 35.79 -3.92
N GLY A 99 10.01 35.14 -2.85
CA GLY A 99 8.70 34.50 -2.76
C GLY A 99 8.51 33.35 -3.75
N VAL A 100 9.59 32.67 -4.16
CA VAL A 100 9.54 31.54 -5.11
C VAL A 100 8.75 30.38 -4.51
N VAL A 101 9.08 29.97 -3.29
CA VAL A 101 8.38 28.90 -2.57
C VAL A 101 6.98 29.37 -2.18
N GLN A 102 6.86 30.62 -1.74
CA GLN A 102 5.56 31.18 -1.34
C GLN A 102 4.53 31.17 -2.46
N ARG A 103 4.96 31.34 -3.72
CA ARG A 103 4.08 31.25 -4.89
C ARG A 103 3.50 29.85 -5.11
N ASP A 104 4.23 28.81 -4.73
CA ASP A 104 3.82 27.41 -4.92
C ASP A 104 3.15 26.80 -3.69
N ILE A 105 3.06 27.52 -2.56
CA ILE A 105 2.32 27.10 -1.36
C ILE A 105 0.91 26.56 -1.68
N PRO A 106 0.10 27.21 -2.55
CA PRO A 106 -1.24 26.71 -2.85
C PRO A 106 -1.20 25.29 -3.46
N LYS A 107 -0.27 25.05 -4.38
CA LYS A 107 -0.10 23.75 -5.06
C LYS A 107 0.47 22.70 -4.11
N ILE A 108 1.42 23.10 -3.25
CA ILE A 108 2.01 22.21 -2.25
C ILE A 108 0.93 21.73 -1.28
N LEU A 109 0.14 22.66 -0.71
CA LEU A 109 -0.95 22.33 0.19
C LEU A 109 -2.04 21.50 -0.50
N GLU A 110 -2.38 21.82 -1.75
CA GLU A 110 -3.31 21.02 -2.54
C GLU A 110 -2.81 19.58 -2.72
N ALA A 111 -1.55 19.38 -3.09
CA ALA A 111 -0.96 18.05 -3.25
C ALA A 111 -0.91 17.27 -1.93
N LEU A 112 -0.48 17.92 -0.83
CA LEU A 112 -0.44 17.30 0.49
C LEU A 112 -1.84 16.88 0.96
N LEU A 113 -2.85 17.74 0.80
CA LEU A 113 -4.22 17.45 1.21
C LEU A 113 -4.90 16.42 0.30
N ALA A 114 -4.61 16.43 -1.01
CA ALA A 114 -5.07 15.40 -1.93
C ALA A 114 -4.49 14.03 -1.56
N PHE A 115 -3.18 13.98 -1.26
CA PHE A 115 -2.53 12.75 -0.83
C PHE A 115 -3.06 12.26 0.53
N LEU A 116 -3.24 13.17 1.49
CA LEU A 116 -3.86 12.84 2.78
C LEU A 116 -5.27 12.24 2.60
N THR A 117 -6.06 12.80 1.68
CA THR A 117 -7.40 12.28 1.37
C THR A 117 -7.33 10.86 0.81
N ALA A 118 -6.42 10.61 -0.13
CA ALA A 118 -6.23 9.27 -0.68
C ALA A 118 -5.78 8.26 0.40
N LEU A 119 -4.93 8.65 1.34
CA LEU A 119 -4.52 7.81 2.48
C LEU A 119 -5.70 7.50 3.40
N GLU A 120 -6.54 8.48 3.71
CA GLU A 120 -7.72 8.31 4.57
C GLU A 120 -8.81 7.46 3.90
N GLU A 121 -9.03 7.63 2.60
CA GLU A 121 -9.93 6.79 1.82
C GLU A 121 -9.42 5.33 1.80
N TYR A 122 -8.11 5.14 1.60
CA TYR A 122 -7.53 3.80 1.62
C TYR A 122 -7.58 3.16 3.00
N GLN A 123 -7.35 3.92 4.07
CA GLN A 123 -7.53 3.47 5.44
C GLN A 123 -8.99 3.07 5.71
N ALA A 124 -9.96 3.85 5.23
CA ALA A 124 -11.37 3.53 5.38
C ALA A 124 -11.72 2.23 4.64
N ASP A 125 -11.18 2.00 3.45
CA ASP A 125 -11.37 0.76 2.70
C ASP A 125 -10.75 -0.46 3.38
N VAL A 126 -9.56 -0.30 3.97
CA VAL A 126 -8.94 -1.35 4.79
C VAL A 126 -9.76 -1.64 6.04
N ASN A 127 -10.29 -0.62 6.72
CA ASN A 127 -11.08 -0.77 7.93
C ASN A 127 -12.41 -1.50 7.67
N LYS A 128 -13.03 -1.35 6.49
CA LYS A 128 -14.25 -2.08 6.10
C LYS A 128 -14.05 -3.61 6.10
N LEU A 129 -12.81 -4.10 6.01
CA LEU A 129 -12.50 -5.53 6.03
C LEU A 129 -12.59 -6.13 7.45
N HIS A 130 -12.61 -5.29 8.47
CA HIS A 130 -12.77 -5.71 9.86
C HIS A 130 -14.14 -5.32 10.39
N VAL A 131 -14.86 -6.30 10.93
CA VAL A 131 -16.05 -6.06 11.76
C VAL A 131 -15.61 -6.21 13.23
N PRO A 132 -15.80 -5.16 14.07
CA PRO A 132 -15.47 -5.25 15.49
C PRO A 132 -16.24 -6.37 16.16
N LEU A 133 -15.57 -7.19 16.97
CA LEU A 133 -16.26 -8.22 17.75
C LEU A 133 -17.07 -7.53 18.85
N THR A 134 -18.38 -7.81 18.90
CA THR A 134 -19.21 -7.42 20.04
C THR A 134 -19.02 -8.38 21.21
N GLN A 135 -19.43 -7.95 22.40
CA GLN A 135 -19.29 -8.76 23.62
C GLN A 135 -20.21 -10.01 23.61
N GLU A 136 -21.24 -9.99 22.78
CA GLU A 136 -22.18 -11.07 22.49
C GLU A 136 -21.54 -12.09 21.51
N ASP A 137 -20.89 -11.59 20.46
CA ASP A 137 -20.15 -12.41 19.49
C ASP A 137 -19.08 -13.29 20.16
N ILE A 138 -18.40 -12.78 21.19
CA ILE A 138 -17.35 -13.51 21.92
C ILE A 138 -17.92 -14.72 22.69
N GLN A 139 -19.19 -14.65 23.11
CA GLN A 139 -19.83 -15.71 23.89
C GLN A 139 -20.51 -16.77 23.01
N GLU A 140 -20.98 -16.37 21.82
CA GLU A 140 -21.76 -17.24 20.93
C GLU A 140 -20.93 -17.89 19.80
N LEU A 141 -19.82 -17.26 19.38
CA LEU A 141 -19.05 -17.76 18.24
C LEU A 141 -18.13 -18.94 18.61
N PRO A 142 -17.97 -19.91 17.69
CA PRO A 142 -17.01 -20.98 17.87
C PRO A 142 -15.57 -20.43 17.86
N VAL A 143 -14.69 -21.02 18.68
CA VAL A 143 -13.28 -20.61 18.89
C VAL A 143 -12.52 -20.40 17.57
N LYS A 144 -12.82 -21.22 16.54
CA LYS A 144 -12.17 -21.12 15.22
C LYS A 144 -12.54 -19.83 14.48
N GLU A 145 -13.80 -19.39 14.57
CA GLU A 145 -14.26 -18.15 13.93
C GLU A 145 -13.76 -16.91 14.68
N LEU A 146 -13.71 -16.97 16.02
CA LEU A 146 -13.10 -15.92 16.84
C LEU A 146 -11.63 -15.70 16.46
N ALA A 147 -10.85 -16.77 16.39
CA ALA A 147 -9.44 -16.70 15.99
C ALA A 147 -9.26 -16.13 14.57
N GLN A 148 -10.19 -16.41 13.65
CA GLN A 148 -10.14 -15.87 12.30
C GLN A 148 -10.45 -14.36 12.26
N ARG A 149 -11.46 -13.90 13.01
CA ARG A 149 -11.79 -12.47 13.10
C ARG A 149 -10.68 -11.68 13.78
N GLU A 150 -10.09 -12.21 14.85
CA GLU A 150 -8.97 -11.59 15.54
C GLU A 150 -7.73 -11.46 14.63
N ARG A 151 -7.44 -12.47 13.81
CA ARG A 151 -6.36 -12.39 12.81
C ARG A 151 -6.59 -11.29 11.78
N VAL A 152 -7.83 -11.14 11.29
CA VAL A 152 -8.17 -10.05 10.36
C VAL A 152 -8.05 -8.69 11.05
N ALA A 153 -8.49 -8.59 12.30
CA ALA A 153 -8.32 -7.37 13.11
C ALA A 153 -6.85 -6.99 13.25
N MET A 154 -5.98 -7.96 13.54
CA MET A 154 -4.53 -7.75 13.59
C MET A 154 -3.93 -7.32 12.25
N GLU A 155 -4.38 -7.91 11.12
CA GLU A 155 -3.91 -7.52 9.79
C GLU A 155 -4.33 -6.09 9.43
N VAL A 156 -5.56 -5.70 9.77
CA VAL A 156 -6.10 -4.34 9.57
C VAL A 156 -5.38 -3.34 10.48
N ALA A 157 -5.11 -3.69 11.74
CA ALA A 157 -4.35 -2.85 12.66
C ALA A 157 -2.94 -2.56 12.13
N ARG A 158 -2.20 -3.59 11.68
CA ARG A 158 -0.87 -3.41 11.08
C ARG A 158 -0.90 -2.58 9.80
N ALA A 159 -1.88 -2.81 8.94
CA ALA A 159 -2.08 -1.97 7.78
C ALA A 159 -2.32 -0.50 8.16
N GLY A 160 -3.07 -0.27 9.25
CA GLY A 160 -3.29 1.05 9.82
C GLY A 160 -2.02 1.72 10.31
N GLU A 161 -1.13 0.99 10.98
CA GLU A 161 0.18 1.51 11.41
C GLU A 161 1.01 1.99 10.22
N VAL A 162 1.03 1.20 9.13
CA VAL A 162 1.78 1.52 7.91
C VAL A 162 1.27 2.80 7.24
N LEU A 163 -0.06 2.97 7.14
CA LEU A 163 -0.68 4.18 6.58
C LEU A 163 -0.53 5.38 7.52
N GLY A 164 -0.59 5.13 8.83
CA GLY A 164 -0.42 6.13 9.89
C GLY A 164 0.93 6.84 9.82
N GLU A 165 2.03 6.11 9.59
CA GLU A 165 3.37 6.69 9.47
C GLU A 165 3.44 7.89 8.49
N VAL A 166 2.78 7.76 7.33
CA VAL A 166 2.78 8.81 6.30
C VAL A 166 1.68 9.83 6.55
N SER A 167 0.47 9.39 6.91
CA SER A 167 -0.66 10.26 7.22
C SER A 167 -0.30 11.27 8.32
N ASP A 168 0.36 10.82 9.38
CA ASP A 168 0.73 11.66 10.52
C ASP A 168 1.79 12.70 10.14
N ALA A 169 2.75 12.33 9.29
CA ALA A 169 3.72 13.26 8.75
C ALA A 169 3.05 14.37 7.91
N VAL A 170 2.08 14.00 7.06
CA VAL A 170 1.31 14.99 6.28
C VAL A 170 0.47 15.88 7.18
N LYS A 171 -0.28 15.32 8.14
CA LYS A 171 -1.12 16.09 9.08
C LYS A 171 -0.28 17.06 9.92
N SER A 172 0.85 16.60 10.45
CA SER A 172 1.78 17.43 11.20
C SER A 172 2.35 18.55 10.34
N GLY A 173 2.82 18.23 9.13
CA GLY A 173 3.38 19.20 8.19
C GLY A 173 2.37 20.27 7.75
N VAL A 174 1.17 19.87 7.35
CA VAL A 174 0.08 20.80 6.98
C VAL A 174 -0.30 21.66 8.18
N GLY A 175 -0.42 21.08 9.38
CA GLY A 175 -0.70 21.83 10.60
C GLY A 175 0.39 22.86 10.95
N GLN A 176 1.66 22.54 10.68
CA GLN A 176 2.75 23.51 10.85
C GLN A 176 2.62 24.66 9.85
N ILE A 177 2.39 24.37 8.56
CA ILE A 177 2.20 25.41 7.53
C ILE A 177 0.99 26.29 7.89
N ALA A 178 -0.13 25.69 8.32
CA ALA A 178 -1.33 26.39 8.75
C ALA A 178 -1.03 27.37 9.90
N ARG A 179 -0.33 26.93 10.96
CA ARG A 179 0.09 27.80 12.08
C ARG A 179 1.09 28.89 11.66
N THR A 180 2.03 28.57 10.78
CA THR A 180 3.07 29.52 10.37
C THR A 180 2.52 30.64 9.48
N PHE A 181 1.64 30.31 8.54
CA PHE A 181 1.09 31.30 7.61
C PHE A 181 -0.22 31.93 8.11
N GLY A 182 -1.04 31.20 8.89
CA GLY A 182 -2.26 31.71 9.51
C GLY A 182 -3.15 32.45 8.52
N ASP A 183 -3.53 33.68 8.86
CA ASP A 183 -4.37 34.56 8.04
C ASP A 183 -3.79 34.83 6.64
N LYS A 184 -2.46 34.70 6.46
CA LYS A 184 -1.82 34.89 5.14
C LYS A 184 -2.28 33.82 4.15
N LEU A 185 -2.79 32.68 4.62
CA LEU A 185 -3.37 31.66 3.76
C LEU A 185 -4.66 32.14 3.07
N ALA A 186 -5.37 33.12 3.62
CA ALA A 186 -6.56 33.70 2.98
C ALA A 186 -6.23 34.47 1.69
N ALA A 187 -4.97 34.87 1.49
CA ALA A 187 -4.51 35.49 0.25
C ALA A 187 -4.38 34.47 -0.90
N PHE A 188 -4.31 33.18 -0.59
CA PHE A 188 -4.21 32.13 -1.58
C PHE A 188 -5.58 31.65 -2.03
N LYS A 189 -5.67 31.29 -3.32
CA LYS A 189 -6.89 30.71 -3.89
C LYS A 189 -6.78 29.20 -3.86
N PHE A 190 -7.68 28.55 -3.12
CA PHE A 190 -7.76 27.09 -3.04
C PHE A 190 -9.03 26.57 -3.74
N PRO A 191 -8.97 25.39 -4.37
CA PRO A 191 -10.17 24.67 -4.76
C PRO A 191 -11.08 24.41 -3.55
N PRO A 192 -12.42 24.37 -3.71
CA PRO A 192 -13.37 24.27 -2.59
C PRO A 192 -13.11 23.07 -1.66
N ARG A 193 -12.75 21.92 -2.22
CA ARG A 193 -12.44 20.70 -1.45
C ARG A 193 -11.20 20.87 -0.56
N THR A 194 -10.15 21.46 -1.12
CA THR A 194 -8.90 21.76 -0.42
C THR A 194 -9.14 22.80 0.68
N ALA A 195 -9.90 23.85 0.38
CA ALA A 195 -10.24 24.89 1.34
C ALA A 195 -11.01 24.33 2.55
N GLN A 196 -12.03 23.49 2.33
CA GLN A 196 -12.77 22.85 3.42
C GLN A 196 -11.87 22.00 4.32
N LYS A 197 -10.99 21.20 3.72
CA LYS A 197 -10.09 20.34 4.49
C LYS A 197 -9.02 21.15 5.24
N LEU A 198 -8.50 22.21 4.61
CA LEU A 198 -7.54 23.13 5.21
C LEU A 198 -8.16 23.92 6.36
N GLN A 199 -9.44 24.30 6.27
CA GLN A 199 -10.14 24.99 7.35
C GLN A 199 -10.09 24.19 8.65
N GLY A 200 -10.28 22.86 8.55
CA GLY A 200 -10.15 21.97 9.70
C GLY A 200 -8.75 21.94 10.33
N PHE A 201 -7.69 22.42 9.66
CA PHE A 201 -6.37 22.62 10.28
C PHE A 201 -6.20 24.02 10.86
N LEU A 202 -6.86 25.03 10.28
CA LEU A 202 -6.83 26.41 10.76
C LEU A 202 -7.64 26.59 12.05
N ASP A 203 -8.75 25.86 12.20
CA ASP A 203 -9.63 25.96 13.38
C ASP A 203 -8.96 25.43 14.67
N TYR A 204 -7.89 24.64 14.55
CA TYR A 204 -7.09 24.12 15.67
C TYR A 204 -5.69 24.77 15.79
N ALA A 205 -5.37 25.73 14.92
CA ALA A 205 -4.08 26.42 14.86
C ALA A 205 -4.06 27.63 15.79
#